data_AF-A0A653A599-F1
#
_entry.id   AF-A0A653A599-F1
#
_cell.length_a   1.000
_cell.length_b   1.000
_cell.length_c   1.000
_cell.angle_alpha   90.00
_cell.angle_beta   90.00
_cell.angle_gamma   90.00
#
_symmetry.space_group_name_H-M   'P 1'
#
loop_
_entity.id
_entity.type
_entity.pdbx_description
1 polymer ?
#
loop_
_entity_poly.entity_id
_entity_poly.type
_entity_poly.pdbx_seq_one_letter_code
_entity_poly.pdbx_strand_id
1 'polypeptide(L)'
;MLKLSQTAPDRQRRRIFELVEEALQARGFSEGETAQILERLVRCGEDASWPPPADFSRREWSTMPFGKYAGLGMDELPSNYLLWLTDQDWFEAKYYGLFLEACDVLEGRQEGRP
;
A
#
# COMPACT_ATOMS: atom_id res chain seq x y z
N MET A 1 -4.97 -12.67 -24.26
CA MET A 1 -4.57 -13.64 -23.21
C MET A 1 -3.25 -13.17 -22.59
N LEU A 2 -3.30 -12.35 -21.55
CA LEU A 2 -2.11 -11.91 -20.81
C LEU A 2 -1.74 -13.00 -19.80
N LYS A 3 -0.59 -13.65 -19.99
CA LYS A 3 -0.03 -14.64 -19.06
C LYS A 3 0.62 -13.90 -17.89
N LEU A 4 -0.10 -13.71 -16.81
CA LEU A 4 0.44 -13.25 -15.54
C LEU A 4 0.98 -14.47 -14.76
N SER A 5 2.27 -14.46 -14.50
CA SER A 5 3.00 -15.49 -13.74
C SER A 5 2.52 -15.54 -12.28
N GLN A 6 2.78 -16.64 -11.56
CA GLN A 6 2.21 -16.91 -10.23
C GLN A 6 3.14 -16.51 -9.07
N THR A 7 3.45 -15.22 -8.88
CA THR A 7 4.06 -14.76 -7.62
C THR A 7 3.01 -14.18 -6.65
N ALA A 8 3.30 -14.11 -5.34
CA ALA A 8 2.39 -13.53 -4.34
C ALA A 8 1.84 -12.13 -4.72
N PRO A 9 2.66 -11.18 -5.25
CA PRO A 9 2.13 -9.91 -5.75
C PRO A 9 1.24 -10.05 -6.98
N ASP A 10 1.42 -11.10 -7.81
CA ASP A 10 0.53 -11.37 -8.95
C ASP A 10 -0.87 -11.84 -8.50
N ARG A 11 -0.99 -12.52 -7.36
CA ARG A 11 -2.29 -12.93 -6.80
C ARG A 11 -3.11 -11.72 -6.33
N GLN A 12 -2.48 -10.79 -5.61
CA GLN A 12 -3.13 -9.58 -5.15
C GLN A 12 -3.53 -8.69 -6.32
N ARG A 13 -2.63 -8.54 -7.30
CA ARG A 13 -2.91 -7.84 -8.54
C ARG A 13 -4.13 -8.44 -9.23
N ARG A 14 -4.13 -9.75 -9.45
CA ARG A 14 -5.25 -10.46 -10.09
C ARG A 14 -6.59 -10.22 -9.38
N ARG A 15 -6.60 -10.27 -8.04
CA ARG A 15 -7.82 -10.03 -7.26
C ARG A 15 -8.34 -8.60 -7.39
N ILE A 16 -7.44 -7.61 -7.50
CA ILE A 16 -7.82 -6.22 -7.77
C ILE A 16 -8.44 -6.11 -9.17
N PHE A 17 -7.86 -6.75 -10.18
CA PHE A 17 -8.42 -6.75 -11.54
C PHE A 17 -9.82 -7.36 -11.58
N GLU A 18 -10.02 -8.51 -10.93
CA GLU A 18 -11.31 -9.20 -10.86
C GLU A 18 -12.39 -8.32 -10.19
N LEU A 19 -12.07 -7.65 -9.08
CA LEU A 19 -13.01 -6.73 -8.41
C LEU A 19 -13.39 -5.51 -9.26
N VAL A 20 -12.43 -4.97 -10.01
CA VAL A 20 -12.66 -3.82 -10.90
C VAL A 20 -13.52 -4.24 -12.09
N GLU A 21 -13.26 -5.42 -12.65
CA GLU A 21 -14.05 -5.98 -13.74
C GLU A 21 -15.51 -6.20 -13.32
N GLU A 22 -15.74 -6.84 -12.17
CA GLU A 22 -17.09 -7.02 -11.61
C GLU A 22 -17.81 -5.68 -11.39
N ALA A 23 -17.11 -4.69 -10.83
CA ALA A 23 -17.69 -3.37 -10.57
C ALA A 23 -18.05 -2.61 -11.86
N LEU A 24 -17.27 -2.78 -12.94
CA LEU A 24 -17.54 -2.16 -14.23
C LEU A 24 -18.71 -2.86 -14.93
N GLN A 25 -18.74 -4.19 -14.93
CA GLN A 25 -19.86 -4.94 -15.50
C GLN A 25 -21.17 -4.65 -14.75
N ALA A 26 -21.14 -4.55 -13.41
CA ALA A 26 -22.31 -4.19 -12.61
C ALA A 26 -22.85 -2.77 -12.92
N ARG A 27 -22.01 -1.89 -13.47
CA ARG A 27 -22.41 -0.54 -13.93
C ARG A 27 -22.87 -0.51 -15.39
N GLY A 28 -22.96 -1.67 -16.05
CA GLY A 28 -23.46 -1.80 -17.42
C GLY A 28 -22.41 -1.57 -18.50
N PHE A 29 -21.11 -1.56 -18.16
CA PHE A 29 -20.06 -1.54 -19.16
C PHE A 29 -19.97 -2.91 -19.86
N SER A 30 -19.84 -2.89 -21.18
CA SER A 30 -19.61 -4.12 -21.94
C SER A 30 -18.23 -4.71 -21.62
N GLU A 31 -18.05 -6.00 -21.91
CA GLU A 31 -16.76 -6.70 -21.75
C GLU A 31 -15.63 -5.99 -22.53
N GLY A 32 -15.94 -5.49 -23.73
CA GLY A 32 -15.01 -4.75 -24.57
C GLY A 32 -14.64 -3.36 -24.03
N GLU A 33 -15.56 -2.66 -23.37
CA GLU A 33 -15.28 -1.39 -22.70
C GLU A 33 -14.49 -1.60 -21.41
N THR A 34 -14.84 -2.65 -20.65
CA THR A 34 -14.14 -3.05 -19.43
C THR A 34 -12.68 -3.39 -19.74
N ALA A 35 -12.44 -4.18 -20.78
CA ALA A 35 -11.09 -4.50 -21.24
C ALA A 35 -10.29 -3.24 -21.64
N GLN A 36 -10.91 -2.29 -22.35
CA GLN A 36 -10.27 -1.03 -22.71
C GLN A 36 -9.95 -0.16 -21.49
N ILE A 37 -10.84 -0.13 -20.48
CA ILE A 37 -10.61 0.61 -19.24
C ILE A 37 -9.46 -0.03 -18.45
N LEU A 38 -9.46 -1.36 -18.31
CA LEU A 38 -8.39 -2.10 -17.63
C LEU A 38 -7.05 -1.95 -18.33
N GLU A 39 -7.01 -2.02 -19.66
CA GLU A 39 -5.79 -1.79 -20.45
C GLU A 39 -5.27 -0.37 -20.25
N ARG A 40 -6.17 0.64 -20.25
CA ARG A 40 -5.79 2.03 -19.96
C ARG A 40 -5.27 2.19 -18.54
N LEU A 41 -5.84 1.52 -17.54
CA LEU A 41 -5.35 1.56 -16.16
C LEU A 41 -3.97 0.90 -16.02
N VAL A 42 -3.73 -0.22 -16.71
CA VAL A 42 -2.41 -0.86 -16.76
C VAL A 42 -1.39 0.06 -17.42
N ARG A 43 -1.71 0.62 -18.60
CA ARG A 43 -0.83 1.55 -19.30
C ARG A 43 -0.59 2.83 -18.50
N CYS A 44 -1.61 3.36 -17.82
CA CYS A 44 -1.42 4.47 -16.88
C CYS A 44 -0.54 4.09 -15.68
N GLY A 45 -0.51 2.83 -15.26
CA GLY A 45 0.43 2.35 -14.24
C GLY A 45 1.86 2.14 -14.76
N GLU A 46 2.02 1.84 -16.06
CA GLU A 46 3.32 1.63 -16.72
C GLU A 46 3.96 2.93 -17.21
N ASP A 47 3.17 3.85 -17.76
CA ASP A 47 3.57 5.19 -18.24
C ASP A 47 3.42 6.27 -17.16
N ALA A 48 2.87 5.93 -15.99
CA ALA A 48 3.06 6.79 -14.83
C ALA A 48 4.56 6.88 -14.60
N SER A 49 5.13 8.04 -14.93
CA SER A 49 6.19 8.65 -14.14
C SER A 49 5.69 8.72 -12.70
N TRP A 50 5.76 7.58 -12.03
CA TRP A 50 5.52 7.38 -10.62
C TRP A 50 6.84 7.77 -9.96
N PRO A 51 6.87 8.93 -9.28
CA PRO A 51 5.85 9.37 -8.33
C PRO A 51 4.96 10.53 -8.83
N PRO A 52 3.81 10.77 -8.17
CA PRO A 52 3.01 11.99 -8.36
C PRO A 52 3.85 13.27 -8.16
N PRO A 53 3.45 14.41 -8.73
CA PRO A 53 4.19 15.67 -8.62
C PRO A 53 4.41 16.10 -7.17
N ALA A 54 5.70 16.08 -6.79
CA ALA A 54 6.43 16.81 -5.75
C ALA A 54 5.98 16.82 -4.26
N ASP A 55 4.78 16.39 -3.87
CA ASP A 55 4.32 16.59 -2.47
C ASP A 55 3.87 15.32 -1.71
N PHE A 56 3.78 14.16 -2.38
CA PHE A 56 3.69 12.89 -1.65
C PHE A 56 5.09 12.40 -1.36
N SER A 57 5.48 12.61 -0.11
CA SER A 57 6.78 12.30 0.47
C SER A 57 7.30 10.91 0.09
N ARG A 58 8.07 10.86 -1.00
CA ARG A 58 9.07 9.83 -1.27
C ARG A 58 10.32 10.07 -0.42
N ARG A 59 10.13 10.50 0.82
CA ARG A 59 11.19 10.42 1.81
C ARG A 59 11.12 8.98 2.28
N GLU A 60 12.17 8.22 1.98
CA GLU A 60 12.47 6.95 2.63
C GLU A 60 12.65 7.27 4.13
N TRP A 61 11.55 7.42 4.83
CA TRP A 61 11.58 7.57 6.27
C TRP A 61 11.82 6.17 6.80
N SER A 62 13.08 5.81 6.97
CA SER A 62 13.46 4.68 7.83
C SER A 62 13.43 5.08 9.31
N THR A 63 13.10 6.34 9.60
CA THR A 63 13.11 6.91 10.94
C THR A 63 11.91 7.81 11.18
N MET A 64 11.51 7.92 12.45
CA MET A 64 10.36 8.69 12.89
C MET A 64 10.55 10.19 12.62
N PRO A 65 9.65 10.85 11.87
CA PRO A 65 9.88 12.24 11.45
C PRO A 65 9.46 13.31 12.47
N PHE A 66 8.81 12.94 13.58
CA PHE A 66 8.27 13.89 14.56
C PHE A 66 8.11 13.28 15.95
N GLY A 67 7.72 14.12 16.91
CA GLY A 67 7.38 13.72 18.26
C GLY A 67 8.61 13.41 19.11
N LYS A 68 8.38 12.73 20.24
CA LYS A 68 9.41 12.40 21.22
C LYS A 68 10.50 11.47 20.67
N TYR A 69 10.15 10.62 19.71
CA TYR A 69 11.03 9.60 19.13
C TYR A 69 11.60 10.00 17.78
N ALA A 70 11.56 11.30 17.44
CA ALA A 70 12.06 11.79 16.15
C ALA A 70 13.51 11.35 15.91
N GLY A 71 13.78 10.80 14.73
CA GLY A 71 15.09 10.30 14.30
C GLY A 71 15.38 8.84 14.64
N LEU A 72 14.54 8.16 15.43
CA LEU A 72 14.69 6.73 15.73
C LEU A 72 14.04 5.84 14.66
N GLY A 73 14.61 4.65 14.44
CA GLY A 73 14.04 3.61 13.57
C GLY A 73 12.82 2.94 14.18
N MET A 74 11.91 2.42 13.34
CA MET A 74 10.64 1.84 13.81
C MET A 74 10.84 0.63 14.73
N ASP A 75 11.91 -0.12 14.54
CA ASP A 75 12.33 -1.25 15.39
C ASP A 75 12.84 -0.81 16.78
N GLU A 76 13.28 0.44 16.93
CA GLU A 76 13.71 1.04 18.21
C GLU A 76 12.53 1.58 19.03
N LEU A 77 11.38 1.78 18.41
CA LEU A 77 10.21 2.36 19.07
C LEU A 77 9.54 1.35 20.02
N PRO A 78 9.09 1.77 21.22
CA PRO A 78 8.35 0.91 22.14
C PRO A 78 7.04 0.39 21.54
N SER A 79 6.70 -0.90 21.75
CA SER A 79 5.49 -1.50 21.16
C SER A 79 4.20 -0.78 21.55
N ASN A 80 4.09 -0.31 22.79
CA ASN A 80 2.92 0.46 23.23
C ASN A 80 2.78 1.80 22.51
N TYR A 81 3.90 2.42 22.12
CA TYR A 81 3.89 3.64 21.34
C TYR A 81 3.52 3.37 19.89
N LEU A 82 4.05 2.30 19.28
CA LEU A 82 3.66 1.87 17.93
C LEU A 82 2.16 1.53 17.86
N LEU A 83 1.62 0.78 18.83
CA LEU A 83 0.20 0.47 18.91
C LEU A 83 -0.67 1.73 19.01
N TRP A 84 -0.28 2.68 19.85
CA TRP A 84 -0.99 3.95 19.94
C TRP A 84 -0.91 4.74 18.63
N LEU A 85 0.24 4.71 17.96
CA LEU A 85 0.50 5.45 16.73
C LEU A 85 -0.29 4.88 15.54
N THR A 86 -0.39 3.55 15.42
CA THR A 86 -1.18 2.88 14.38
C THR A 86 -2.69 3.02 14.58
N ASP A 87 -3.14 3.32 15.80
CA ASP A 87 -4.55 3.64 16.10
C ASP A 87 -4.94 5.07 15.66
N GLN A 88 -4.00 5.87 15.17
CA GLN A 88 -4.27 7.25 14.75
C GLN A 88 -4.64 7.33 13.26
N ASP A 89 -5.88 7.72 12.95
CA ASP A 89 -6.37 7.90 11.56
C ASP A 89 -5.44 8.77 10.68
N TRP A 90 -4.86 9.82 11.28
CA TRP A 90 -3.98 10.73 10.54
C TRP A 90 -2.63 10.09 10.19
N PHE A 91 -2.19 9.07 10.92
CA PHE A 91 -0.88 8.47 10.73
C PHE A 91 -0.86 7.61 9.47
N GLU A 92 -1.88 6.78 9.26
CA GLU A 92 -2.07 6.02 8.01
C GLU A 92 -2.21 6.98 6.81
N ALA A 93 -3.06 8.00 6.94
CA ALA A 93 -3.35 8.93 5.84
C ALA A 93 -2.14 9.78 5.44
N LYS A 94 -1.29 10.19 6.39
CA LYS A 94 -0.18 11.12 6.16
C LYS A 94 1.17 10.44 6.00
N TYR A 95 1.35 9.28 6.62
CA TYR A 95 2.63 8.58 6.72
C TYR A 95 2.48 7.08 6.40
N TYR A 96 1.73 6.74 5.35
CA TYR A 96 1.39 5.37 4.98
C TYR A 96 2.58 4.38 4.97
N GLY A 97 3.75 4.78 4.46
CA GLY A 97 4.94 3.93 4.48
C GLY A 97 5.42 3.57 5.89
N LEU A 98 5.44 4.56 6.79
CA LEU A 98 5.78 4.37 8.21
C LEU A 98 4.71 3.58 8.96
N PHE A 99 3.44 3.72 8.57
CA PHE A 99 2.34 2.95 9.11
C PHE A 99 2.50 1.45 8.81
N LEU A 100 2.82 1.10 7.57
CA LEU A 100 3.08 -0.29 7.20
C LEU A 100 4.27 -0.88 7.98
N GLU A 101 5.37 -0.13 8.09
CA GLU A 101 6.54 -0.57 8.84
C GLU A 101 6.24 -0.76 10.34
N ALA A 102 5.44 0.14 10.94
CA ALA A 102 5.01 0.01 12.32
C ALA A 102 4.16 -1.25 12.55
N CYS A 103 3.25 -1.58 11.61
CA CYS A 103 2.47 -2.80 11.65
C CYS A 103 3.35 -4.05 11.53
N ASP A 104 4.29 -4.08 10.58
CA ASP A 104 5.23 -5.19 10.39
C ASP A 104 6.08 -5.44 11.66
N VAL A 105 6.60 -4.38 12.28
CA VAL A 105 7.36 -4.47 13.54
C VAL A 105 6.49 -5.00 14.67
N LEU A 106 5.23 -4.58 14.76
CA LEU A 106 4.29 -5.07 15.78
C LEU A 106 3.95 -6.55 15.59
N GLU A 107 3.70 -6.99 14.35
CA GLU A 107 3.42 -8.38 14.01
C GLU A 107 4.63 -9.28 14.32
N GLY A 108 5.83 -8.89 13.87
CA GLY A 108 7.06 -9.64 14.13
C GLY A 108 7.37 -9.79 15.63
N ARG A 109 6.99 -8.81 16.46
CA ARG A 109 7.13 -8.90 17.93
C ARG A 109 6.10 -9.83 18.58
N GLN A 110 4.94 -10.04 17.97
CA GLN A 110 3.93 -10.98 18.48
C GLN A 110 4.27 -12.43 18.15
N GLU A 111 4.89 -12.67 16.99
CA GLU A 111 5.26 -14.02 16.53
C GLU A 111 6.53 -14.56 17.23
N GLY A 112 7.33 -13.69 17.85
CA GLY A 112 8.49 -14.05 18.68
C GLY A 112 8.18 -14.38 20.16
N ARG A 113 6.91 -14.52 20.56
CA ARG A 113 6.54 -14.89 21.94
C ARG A 113 6.55 -16.43 22.08
N PRO A 114 7.42 -17.04 22.91
CA PRO A 114 7.37 -18.47 23.21
C PRO A 114 6.09 -18.87 23.96
#